data_AF-A0A1Y4R8G6-F1
#
_entry.id   AF-A0A1Y4R8G6-F1
#
_cell.length_a   1.000
_cell.length_b   1.000
_cell.length_c   1.000
_cell.angle_alpha   90.00
_cell.angle_beta   90.00
_cell.angle_gamma   90.00
#
_symmetry.space_group_name_H-M   'P 1'
#
loop_
_entity.id
_entity.type
_entity.pdbx_description
1 polymer ?
#
loop_
_entity_poly.entity_id
_entity_poly.type
_entity_poly.pdbx_seq_one_letter_code
_entity_poly.pdbx_strand_id
1 'polypeptide(L)'
;MKISTHTPRVGCGCAANYNEIEATFEFTDIDGNLVRGIHSRATVLELLESLGDAMIEQFHHTRNKPVSWMNGIIDTSKPINIIIRSTSASE
;
A
#
# COMPACT_ATOMS: atom_id res chain seq x y z
N MET A 1 5.60 13.55 -38.46
CA MET A 1 5.34 13.17 -37.05
C MET A 1 4.12 13.98 -36.60
N LYS A 2 2.93 13.36 -36.55
CA LYS A 2 1.68 14.05 -36.17
C LYS A 2 1.46 13.84 -34.68
N ILE A 3 1.53 14.91 -33.89
CA ILE A 3 1.15 14.91 -32.48
C ILE A 3 -0.38 14.85 -32.44
N SER A 4 -0.92 13.73 -31.97
CA SER A 4 -2.35 13.56 -31.76
C SER A 4 -2.72 14.22 -30.44
N THR A 5 -3.33 15.40 -30.50
CA THR A 5 -3.92 16.07 -29.33
C THR A 5 -5.18 15.34 -28.91
N HIS A 6 -5.18 14.78 -27.69
CA HIS A 6 -6.35 14.13 -27.11
C HIS A 6 -7.45 15.15 -26.80
N THR A 7 -8.56 15.09 -27.53
CA THR A 7 -9.76 15.88 -27.23
C THR A 7 -10.50 15.26 -26.04
N PRO A 8 -10.80 16.00 -24.96
CA PRO A 8 -11.56 15.45 -23.85
C PRO A 8 -13.01 15.25 -24.31
N ARG A 9 -13.49 14.00 -24.27
CA ARG A 9 -14.90 13.69 -24.53
C ARG A 9 -15.74 14.22 -23.37
N VAL A 10 -16.59 15.20 -23.64
CA VAL A 10 -17.68 15.61 -22.76
C VAL A 10 -18.69 14.46 -22.73
N GLY A 11 -18.63 13.63 -21.69
CA GLY A 11 -19.57 12.57 -21.40
C GLY A 11 -20.12 12.77 -20.00
N CYS A 12 -21.44 12.64 -19.86
CA CYS A 12 -22.20 12.71 -18.60
C CYS A 12 -21.39 12.07 -17.45
N GLY A 13 -21.20 12.81 -16.37
CA GLY A 13 -20.39 12.42 -15.22
C GLY A 13 -20.92 11.17 -14.51
N CYS A 14 -20.64 10.00 -15.06
CA CYS A 14 -20.48 8.81 -14.27
C CYS A 14 -19.10 8.98 -13.62
N ALA A 15 -19.07 9.53 -12.40
CA ALA A 15 -17.96 9.21 -11.51
C ALA A 15 -17.91 7.69 -11.49
N ALA A 16 -16.93 7.10 -12.17
CA ALA A 16 -16.68 5.68 -12.02
C ALA A 16 -16.36 5.51 -10.53
N ASN A 17 -17.31 4.97 -9.77
CA ASN A 17 -17.07 4.49 -8.42
C ASN A 17 -16.13 3.31 -8.58
N TYR A 18 -14.83 3.61 -8.73
CA TYR A 18 -13.81 2.58 -8.69
C TYR A 18 -13.91 1.98 -7.30
N ASN A 19 -14.20 0.68 -7.23
CA ASN A 19 -14.11 -0.06 -5.98
C ASN A 19 -12.69 0.18 -5.45
N GLU A 20 -12.57 0.63 -4.20
CA GLU A 20 -11.26 0.78 -3.59
C GLU A 20 -10.53 -0.58 -3.61
N ILE A 21 -9.22 -0.53 -3.70
CA ILE A 21 -8.37 -1.71 -3.62
C ILE A 21 -7.68 -1.62 -2.28
N GLU A 22 -7.83 -2.67 -1.47
CA GLU A 22 -7.28 -2.78 -0.13
C GLU A 22 -6.13 -3.77 -0.11
N ALA A 23 -5.04 -3.41 0.57
CA ALA A 23 -3.97 -4.31 0.96
C ALA A 23 -4.00 -4.51 2.48
N THR A 24 -4.12 -5.76 2.94
CA THR A 24 -3.77 -6.13 4.31
C THR A 24 -2.34 -6.67 4.29
N PHE A 25 -1.48 -6.20 5.19
CA PHE A 25 -0.13 -6.72 5.35
C PHE A 25 0.14 -7.24 6.76
N GLU A 26 1.01 -8.23 6.83
CA GLU A 26 1.52 -8.81 8.07
C GLU A 26 2.98 -9.23 7.88
N PHE A 27 3.85 -8.83 8.79
CA PHE A 27 5.25 -9.25 8.82
C PHE A 27 5.81 -9.25 10.25
N THR A 28 6.96 -9.89 10.43
CA THR A 28 7.72 -9.84 11.69
C THR A 28 8.85 -8.82 11.56
N ASP A 29 9.02 -7.95 12.55
CA ASP A 29 10.18 -7.05 12.60
C ASP A 29 11.44 -7.79 13.08
N ILE A 30 12.60 -7.15 12.97
CA ILE A 30 13.89 -7.69 13.44
C ILE A 30 13.96 -7.99 14.95
N ASP A 31 13.02 -7.50 15.75
CA ASP A 31 12.93 -7.77 17.19
C ASP A 31 11.96 -8.91 17.52
N GLY A 32 11.29 -9.46 16.51
CA GLY A 32 10.31 -10.55 16.66
C GLY A 32 8.88 -10.07 16.90
N ASN A 33 8.59 -8.77 16.80
CA ASN A 33 7.24 -8.24 16.92
C ASN A 33 6.45 -8.48 15.64
N LEU A 34 5.18 -8.84 15.79
CA LEU A 34 4.25 -8.95 14.67
C LEU A 34 3.68 -7.57 14.33
N VAL A 35 3.88 -7.13 13.09
CA VAL A 35 3.36 -5.88 12.55
C VAL A 35 2.26 -6.19 11.55
N ARG A 36 1.15 -5.46 11.66
CA ARG A 36 -0.01 -5.62 10.78
C ARG A 36 -0.56 -4.26 10.40
N GLY A 37 -1.11 -4.15 9.21
CA GLY A 37 -1.80 -2.95 8.78
C GLY A 37 -2.67 -3.16 7.56
N ILE A 38 -3.44 -2.14 7.26
CA ILE A 38 -4.38 -2.10 6.14
C ILE A 38 -4.17 -0.76 5.41
N HIS A 39 -4.11 -0.80 4.09
CA HIS A 39 -4.05 0.38 3.23
C HIS A 39 -5.06 0.25 2.09
N SER A 40 -5.78 1.32 1.76
CA SER A 40 -6.66 1.36 0.59
C SER A 40 -6.35 2.54 -0.34
N ARG A 41 -6.49 2.30 -1.65
CA ARG A 41 -6.34 3.30 -2.72
C ARG A 41 -7.28 3.01 -3.88
N ALA A 42 -7.46 4.00 -4.75
CA ALA A 42 -8.36 3.89 -5.91
C ALA A 42 -7.76 3.01 -7.02
N THR A 43 -6.43 2.90 -7.10
CA THR A 43 -5.74 2.08 -8.11
C THR A 43 -4.69 1.18 -7.47
N VAL A 44 -4.33 0.10 -8.17
CA VAL A 44 -3.27 -0.81 -7.73
C VAL A 44 -1.93 -0.08 -7.65
N LEU A 45 -1.66 0.83 -8.58
CA LEU A 45 -0.40 1.58 -8.60
C LEU A 45 -0.26 2.45 -7.35
N GLU A 46 -1.26 3.27 -7.06
CA GLU A 46 -1.30 4.11 -5.86
C GLU A 46 -1.21 3.27 -4.58
N LEU A 47 -1.85 2.09 -4.57
CA LEU A 47 -1.80 1.17 -3.43
C LEU A 47 -0.38 0.69 -3.18
N LEU A 48 0.33 0.27 -4.22
CA LEU A 48 1.70 -0.24 -4.11
C LEU A 48 2.70 0.85 -3.72
N GLU A 49 2.54 2.06 -4.25
CA GLU A 49 3.34 3.23 -3.84
C GLU A 49 3.12 3.54 -2.35
N SER A 50 1.86 3.68 -1.94
CA SER A 50 1.51 3.98 -0.56
C SER A 50 1.88 2.85 0.41
N LEU A 51 1.85 1.59 -0.02
CA LEU A 51 2.26 0.45 0.79
C LEU A 51 3.79 0.43 0.97
N GLY A 52 4.55 0.82 -0.07
CA GLY A 52 5.99 0.99 0.04
C GLY A 52 6.35 2.01 1.12
N ASP A 53 5.68 3.16 1.13
CA ASP A 53 5.84 4.20 2.16
C ASP A 53 5.42 3.69 3.54
N ALA A 54 4.25 3.06 3.64
CA ALA A 54 3.77 2.50 4.90
C ALA A 54 4.76 1.48 5.49
N MET A 55 5.34 0.62 4.65
CA MET A 55 6.29 -0.42 5.08
C MET A 55 7.64 0.13 5.54
N ILE A 56 7.97 1.40 5.25
CA ILE A 56 9.19 2.08 5.71
C ILE A 56 8.91 3.11 6.83
N GLU A 57 7.63 3.44 7.08
CA GLU A 57 7.24 4.30 8.19
C GLU A 57 7.59 3.64 9.53
N GLN A 58 7.89 4.47 10.54
CA GLN A 58 8.29 4.00 11.85
C GLN A 58 7.11 3.33 12.56
N PHE A 59 6.97 2.01 12.39
CA PHE A 59 5.92 1.26 13.09
C PHE A 59 6.13 1.28 14.61
N HIS A 60 7.40 1.29 15.08
CA HIS A 60 7.79 1.34 16.48
C HIS A 60 9.31 1.48 16.63
N HIS A 61 9.76 1.91 17.81
CA HIS A 61 11.17 1.84 18.18
C HIS A 61 11.61 0.37 18.30
N THR A 62 12.58 -0.04 17.49
CA THR A 62 13.20 -1.36 17.63
C THR A 62 14.30 -1.31 18.69
N ARG A 63 14.37 -2.35 19.53
CA ARG A 63 15.30 -2.50 20.65
C ARG A 63 16.76 -2.56 20.18
N ASN A 64 16.98 -3.02 18.94
CA ASN A 64 18.30 -3.22 18.38
C ASN A 64 18.93 -1.99 17.67
N LYS A 65 18.22 -0.86 17.50
CA LYS A 65 18.83 0.41 17.03
C LYS A 65 18.15 1.66 17.62
N PRO A 66 18.80 2.41 18.53
CA PRO A 66 18.19 3.56 19.18
C PRO A 66 18.00 4.79 18.27
N VAL A 67 18.56 4.80 17.05
CA VAL A 67 18.42 5.91 16.09
C VAL A 67 18.66 5.41 14.67
N SER A 68 17.61 5.35 13.86
CA SER A 68 17.69 5.52 12.41
C SER A 68 16.27 5.70 11.89
N TRP A 69 16.12 6.52 10.88
CA TRP A 69 14.92 6.74 10.04
C TRP A 69 14.41 5.46 9.32
N MET A 70 14.85 4.28 9.78
CA MET A 70 14.54 2.94 9.27
C MET A 70 14.21 1.99 10.44
N ASN A 71 13.57 2.46 11.52
CA ASN A 71 13.18 1.60 12.64
C ASN A 71 11.81 0.98 12.33
N GLY A 72 11.74 -0.36 12.31
CA GLY A 72 10.68 -1.14 11.67
C GLY A 72 11.16 -2.03 10.51
N ILE A 73 12.48 -2.33 10.43
CA ILE A 73 13.02 -3.21 9.39
C ILE A 73 12.34 -4.58 9.48
N ILE A 74 11.72 -4.96 8.38
CA ILE A 74 11.11 -6.27 8.19
C ILE A 74 12.21 -7.34 8.30
N ASP A 75 12.00 -8.35 9.14
CA ASP A 75 12.85 -9.54 9.15
C ASP A 75 12.55 -10.38 7.91
N THR A 76 13.35 -10.21 6.86
CA THR A 76 13.19 -10.95 5.59
C THR A 76 13.52 -12.44 5.70
N SER A 77 13.98 -12.91 6.87
CA SER A 77 14.09 -14.35 7.15
C SER A 77 12.74 -14.98 7.56
N LYS A 78 11.74 -14.15 7.87
CA LYS A 78 10.37 -14.57 8.21
C LYS A 78 9.43 -14.34 7.02
N PRO A 79 8.31 -15.07 6.96
CA PRO A 79 7.28 -14.83 5.93
C PRO A 79 6.74 -13.40 6.00
N ILE A 80 6.50 -12.82 4.83
CA ILE A 80 5.80 -11.55 4.65
C ILE A 80 4.50 -11.86 3.92
N ASN A 81 3.37 -11.54 4.54
CA ASN A 81 2.04 -11.79 3.98
C ASN A 81 1.44 -10.46 3.53
N ILE A 82 1.16 -10.31 2.24
CA ILE A 82 0.44 -9.16 1.68
C ILE A 82 -0.74 -9.71 0.89
N ILE A 83 -1.96 -9.28 1.23
CA ILE A 83 -3.18 -9.70 0.55
C ILE A 83 -3.87 -8.47 -0.02
N ILE A 84 -3.98 -8.43 -1.35
CA ILE A 84 -4.63 -7.35 -2.09
C ILE A 84 -6.00 -7.83 -2.55
N ARG A 85 -7.05 -7.05 -2.26
CA ARG A 85 -8.43 -7.35 -2.63
C ARG A 85 -9.11 -6.10 -3.17
N SER A 86 -9.99 -6.29 -4.16
CA SER A 86 -10.97 -5.27 -4.51
C SER A 86 -12.02 -5.21 -3.41
N THR A 87 -12.31 -4.03 -2.86
CA THR A 87 -13.46 -3.77 -2.01
C THR A 87 -14.69 -3.60 -2.90
N SER A 88 -15.00 -4.62 -3.69
CA SER A 88 -16.33 -4.69 -4.30
C SER A 88 -17.32 -4.79 -3.16
N ALA A 89 -18.29 -3.88 -3.09
CA ALA A 89 -19.41 -4.03 -2.17
C ALA A 89 -19.99 -5.44 -2.36
N SER A 90 -20.04 -6.21 -1.27
CA SER A 90 -20.68 -7.52 -1.23
C SER A 90 -22.08 -7.40 -1.83
N GLU A 91 -22.41 -8.22 -2.82
CA GLU A 91 -23.81 -8.51 -3.17
C GLU A 91 -24.51 -9.26 -2.03
#